data_AF-A0A1I5E170-F1
#
_entry.id   AF-A0A1I5E170-F1
#
_cell.length_a   1.000
_cell.length_b   1.000
_cell.length_c   1.000
_cell.angle_alpha   90.00
_cell.angle_beta   90.00
_cell.angle_gamma   90.00
#
_symmetry.space_group_name_H-M   'P 1'
#
loop_
_entity.id
_entity.type
_entity.pdbx_description
1 polymer ?
#
loop_
_entity_poly.entity_id
_entity_poly.type
_entity_poly.pdbx_seq_one_letter_code
_entity_poly.pdbx_strand_id
1 'polypeptide(L)'
;MKINLTDAQKEALELMHDTTRDGRIRDHIKAVLLASEGWTAQMIAQALRIHESTVSRHLKDYFSEEKLAPENGGSESRLSAKQTTELIEYLTANLMHTTAQIVACVWARWQVAFTVAGMTKWLHRQGFSYKKPMGTPHKFDADKQQQFIETYNALKEECGQNEPILFIDAVHPTQSTKLSYGWMKSGRENVKVVETTGSRTRLSIMGALNLQRIEETIIHEYPTINAKNVVLFFGSIRETYPLPQKIHIILDGTGYHRAELVQFFAEVLNIELHYLPPCILNVG
;
A
#
# COMPACT_ATOMS: atom_id res chain seq x y z
N MET A 1 -59.15 0.86 -11.98
CA MET A 1 -58.71 1.87 -12.97
C MET A 1 -58.62 1.16 -14.30
N LYS A 2 -59.25 1.68 -15.36
CA LYS A 2 -59.31 1.01 -16.67
C LYS A 2 -58.31 1.69 -17.60
N ILE A 3 -57.27 0.97 -18.01
CA ILE A 3 -56.29 1.45 -18.97
C ILE A 3 -56.76 1.02 -20.36
N ASN A 4 -56.85 1.95 -21.30
CA ASN A 4 -57.13 1.63 -22.70
C ASN A 4 -55.83 1.82 -23.48
N LEU A 5 -55.33 0.76 -24.11
CA LEU A 5 -54.15 0.77 -24.96
C LEU A 5 -54.56 0.54 -26.41
N THR A 6 -53.92 1.23 -27.34
CA THR A 6 -54.00 0.89 -28.77
C THR A 6 -53.18 -0.37 -29.05
N ASP A 7 -53.44 -1.03 -30.19
CA ASP A 7 -52.68 -2.22 -30.58
C ASP A 7 -51.19 -1.92 -30.74
N ALA A 8 -50.84 -0.75 -31.29
CA ALA A 8 -49.46 -0.29 -31.39
C ALA A 8 -48.79 -0.07 -30.02
N GLN A 9 -49.52 0.43 -29.03
CA GLN A 9 -48.99 0.59 -27.66
C GLN A 9 -48.76 -0.77 -26.99
N LYS A 10 -49.64 -1.76 -27.22
CA LYS A 10 -49.46 -3.12 -26.71
C LYS A 10 -48.22 -3.76 -27.33
N GLU A 11 -48.06 -3.70 -28.64
CA GLU A 11 -46.87 -4.23 -29.34
C GLU A 11 -45.58 -3.59 -28.83
N ALA A 12 -45.57 -2.26 -28.60
CA ALA A 12 -44.42 -1.57 -28.05
C ALA A 12 -44.08 -2.03 -26.63
N LEU A 13 -45.09 -2.22 -25.77
CA LEU A 13 -44.89 -2.70 -24.41
C LEU A 13 -44.41 -4.15 -24.37
N GLU A 14 -44.93 -5.03 -25.22
CA GLU A 14 -44.46 -6.42 -25.35
C GLU A 14 -42.99 -6.48 -25.80
N LEU A 15 -42.63 -5.68 -26.81
CA LEU A 15 -41.23 -5.58 -27.26
C LEU A 15 -40.31 -5.06 -26.14
N MET A 16 -40.76 -4.07 -25.36
CA MET A 16 -40.02 -3.55 -24.21
C MET A 16 -39.89 -4.58 -23.08
N HIS A 17 -40.92 -5.39 -22.85
CA HIS A 17 -40.90 -6.46 -21.86
C HIS A 17 -39.86 -7.53 -22.22
N ASP A 18 -39.79 -7.92 -23.49
CA ASP A 18 -38.88 -8.96 -23.96
C ASP A 18 -37.41 -8.53 -23.96
N THR A 19 -37.15 -7.24 -24.17
CA THR A 19 -35.79 -6.69 -24.26
C THR A 19 -35.22 -6.25 -22.90
N THR A 20 -36.08 -5.90 -21.94
CA THR A 20 -35.66 -5.36 -20.64
C THR A 20 -35.17 -6.43 -19.67
N ARG A 21 -34.01 -6.19 -19.05
CA ARG A 21 -33.45 -7.09 -18.01
C ARG A 21 -33.89 -6.73 -16.58
N ASP A 22 -34.27 -5.48 -16.32
CA ASP A 22 -34.76 -5.05 -15.00
C ASP A 22 -36.12 -5.69 -14.71
N GLY A 23 -36.18 -6.54 -13.67
CA GLY A 23 -37.40 -7.21 -13.25
C GLY A 23 -38.50 -6.23 -12.82
N ARG A 24 -38.14 -5.07 -12.26
CA ARG A 24 -39.10 -4.07 -11.79
C ARG A 24 -39.85 -3.43 -12.94
N ILE A 25 -39.12 -3.08 -14.01
CA ILE A 25 -39.69 -2.51 -15.23
C ILE A 25 -40.59 -3.54 -15.92
N ARG A 26 -40.16 -4.81 -15.99
CA ARG A 26 -40.97 -5.90 -16.55
C ARG A 26 -42.28 -6.11 -15.79
N ASP A 27 -42.26 -6.10 -14.47
CA ASP A 27 -43.48 -6.26 -13.67
C ASP A 27 -44.40 -5.03 -13.75
N HIS A 28 -43.83 -3.84 -13.96
CA HIS A 28 -44.60 -2.63 -14.27
C HIS A 28 -45.31 -2.76 -15.64
N ILE A 29 -44.59 -3.17 -16.68
CA ILE A 29 -45.16 -3.40 -18.02
C ILE A 29 -46.28 -4.44 -17.97
N LYS A 30 -46.07 -5.59 -17.32
CA LYS A 30 -47.10 -6.63 -17.17
C LYS A 30 -48.35 -6.09 -16.47
N ALA A 31 -48.19 -5.26 -15.44
CA ALA A 31 -49.33 -4.67 -14.74
C ALA A 31 -50.18 -3.80 -15.68
N VAL A 32 -49.54 -3.00 -16.54
CA VAL A 32 -50.22 -2.14 -17.52
C VAL A 32 -50.94 -2.96 -18.59
N LEU A 33 -50.28 -3.98 -19.15
CA LEU A 33 -50.86 -4.87 -20.15
C LEU A 33 -52.07 -5.64 -19.60
N LEU A 34 -51.92 -6.31 -18.46
CA LEU A 34 -53.00 -7.07 -17.81
C LEU A 34 -54.19 -6.17 -17.40
N ALA A 35 -53.92 -4.93 -16.96
CA ALA A 35 -54.99 -3.98 -16.67
C ALA A 35 -55.75 -3.56 -17.94
N SER A 36 -55.08 -3.48 -19.10
CA SER A 36 -55.72 -3.22 -20.39
C SER A 36 -56.57 -4.39 -20.89
N GLU A 37 -56.25 -5.60 -20.44
CA GLU A 37 -56.99 -6.84 -20.70
C GLU A 37 -58.17 -7.05 -19.73
N GLY A 38 -58.37 -6.12 -18.79
CA GLY A 38 -59.49 -6.14 -17.85
C GLY A 38 -59.22 -6.85 -16.52
N TRP A 39 -57.96 -7.20 -16.22
CA TRP A 39 -57.61 -7.75 -14.90
C TRP A 39 -57.73 -6.69 -13.81
N THR A 40 -58.22 -7.09 -12.64
CA THR A 40 -58.29 -6.20 -11.47
C THR A 40 -56.89 -6.04 -10.84
N ALA A 41 -56.67 -4.94 -10.13
CA ALA A 41 -55.41 -4.71 -9.41
C ALA A 41 -55.07 -5.85 -8.45
N GLN A 42 -56.09 -6.45 -7.81
CA GLN A 42 -55.97 -7.61 -6.94
C GLN A 42 -55.50 -8.87 -7.70
N MET A 43 -56.05 -9.14 -8.89
CA MET A 43 -55.64 -10.28 -9.73
C MET A 43 -54.20 -10.12 -10.21
N ILE A 44 -53.82 -8.91 -10.63
CA ILE A 44 -52.47 -8.58 -11.08
C ILE A 44 -51.48 -8.72 -9.92
N ALA A 45 -51.82 -8.21 -8.74
CA ALA A 45 -51.00 -8.32 -7.53
C ALA A 45 -50.73 -9.79 -7.17
N GLN A 46 -51.77 -10.64 -7.26
CA GLN A 46 -51.65 -12.07 -7.02
C GLN A 46 -50.77 -12.76 -8.07
N ALA A 47 -50.92 -12.43 -9.35
CA ALA A 47 -50.16 -13.03 -10.45
C ALA A 47 -48.67 -12.65 -10.39
N LEU A 48 -48.37 -11.38 -10.12
CA LEU A 48 -47.00 -10.84 -10.06
C LEU A 48 -46.35 -11.02 -8.67
N ARG A 49 -47.10 -11.49 -7.66
CA ARG A 49 -46.66 -11.65 -6.26
C ARG A 49 -46.11 -10.35 -5.66
N ILE A 50 -46.77 -9.25 -5.95
CA ILE A 50 -46.47 -7.91 -5.39
C ILE A 50 -47.69 -7.35 -4.66
N HIS A 51 -47.47 -6.35 -3.82
CA HIS A 51 -48.56 -5.75 -3.05
C HIS A 51 -49.54 -4.98 -3.96
N GLU A 52 -50.84 -5.05 -3.68
CA GLU A 52 -51.89 -4.41 -4.49
C GLU A 52 -51.71 -2.88 -4.58
N SER A 53 -51.22 -2.24 -3.52
CA SER A 53 -50.88 -0.81 -3.55
C SER A 53 -49.74 -0.48 -4.52
N THR A 54 -48.79 -1.40 -4.73
CA THR A 54 -47.71 -1.26 -5.71
C THR A 54 -48.27 -1.33 -7.13
N VAL A 55 -49.16 -2.28 -7.41
CA VAL A 55 -49.87 -2.35 -8.70
C VAL A 55 -50.67 -1.06 -8.95
N SER A 56 -51.43 -0.62 -7.95
CA SER A 56 -52.22 0.61 -8.05
C SER A 56 -51.35 1.84 -8.36
N ARG A 57 -50.16 1.92 -7.75
CA ARG A 57 -49.18 2.97 -8.04
C ARG A 57 -48.65 2.86 -9.48
N HIS A 58 -48.24 1.66 -9.91
CA HIS A 58 -47.76 1.44 -11.28
C HIS A 58 -48.77 1.87 -12.35
N LEU A 59 -50.04 1.51 -12.16
CA LEU A 59 -51.13 1.90 -13.09
C LEU A 59 -51.36 3.41 -13.08
N LYS A 60 -51.26 4.05 -11.91
CA LYS A 60 -51.38 5.50 -11.78
C LYS A 60 -50.23 6.21 -12.49
N ASP A 61 -48.99 5.81 -12.21
CA ASP A 61 -47.77 6.41 -12.77
C ASP A 61 -47.75 6.29 -14.30
N TYR A 62 -48.18 5.14 -14.84
CA TYR A 62 -48.31 4.96 -16.29
C TYR A 62 -49.40 5.85 -16.89
N PHE A 63 -50.56 5.96 -16.24
CA PHE A 63 -51.65 6.80 -16.75
C PHE A 63 -51.34 8.29 -16.72
N SER A 64 -50.59 8.76 -15.72
CA SER A 64 -50.25 10.18 -15.60
C SER A 64 -49.04 10.59 -16.45
N GLU A 65 -48.03 9.73 -16.57
CA GLU A 65 -46.70 10.11 -17.07
C GLU A 65 -46.11 9.10 -18.07
N GLU A 66 -46.86 8.05 -18.46
CA GLU A 66 -46.36 6.91 -19.25
C GLU A 66 -45.11 6.26 -18.63
N LYS A 67 -44.97 6.40 -17.31
CA LYS A 67 -43.77 6.01 -16.56
C LYS A 67 -43.77 4.51 -16.28
N LEU A 68 -42.67 3.86 -16.69
CA LEU A 68 -42.45 2.42 -16.52
C LEU A 68 -41.16 2.09 -15.72
N ALA A 69 -40.26 3.05 -15.56
CA ALA A 69 -38.98 2.87 -14.88
C ALA A 69 -38.97 3.51 -13.48
N PRO A 70 -38.39 2.85 -12.48
CA PRO A 70 -38.17 3.47 -11.19
C PRO A 70 -37.11 4.58 -11.31
N GLU A 71 -37.37 5.74 -10.73
CA GLU A 71 -36.38 6.82 -10.58
C GLU A 71 -35.42 6.49 -9.44
N ASN A 72 -34.57 5.48 -9.64
CA ASN A 72 -33.42 5.26 -8.78
C ASN A 72 -32.30 6.19 -9.25
N GLY A 73 -32.45 7.49 -8.97
CA GLY A 73 -31.39 8.46 -9.19
C GLY A 73 -30.20 8.14 -8.30
N GLY A 74 -29.03 7.89 -8.90
CA GLY A 74 -27.78 7.92 -8.16
C GLY A 74 -27.64 9.28 -7.45
N SER A 75 -27.16 9.28 -6.21
CA SER A 75 -26.93 10.54 -5.48
C SER A 75 -25.89 11.37 -6.23
N GLU A 76 -26.22 12.62 -6.56
CA GLU A 76 -25.23 13.58 -7.04
C GLU A 76 -24.13 13.79 -5.99
N SER A 77 -22.91 14.05 -6.46
CA SER A 77 -21.79 14.39 -5.57
C SER A 77 -22.10 15.69 -4.84
N ARG A 78 -21.83 15.75 -3.52
CA ARG A 78 -21.96 17.00 -2.74
C ARG A 78 -20.94 18.06 -3.15
N LEU A 79 -19.87 17.66 -3.84
CA LEU A 79 -18.87 18.56 -4.39
C LEU A 79 -19.13 18.78 -5.87
N SER A 80 -19.03 20.04 -6.31
CA SER A 80 -19.04 20.39 -7.73
C SER A 80 -17.83 19.80 -8.47
N ALA A 81 -17.87 19.79 -9.80
CA ALA A 81 -16.74 19.32 -10.61
C ALA A 81 -15.46 20.09 -10.28
N LYS A 82 -15.54 21.43 -10.17
CA LYS A 82 -14.40 22.27 -9.82
C LYS A 82 -13.82 21.95 -8.44
N GLN A 83 -14.68 21.84 -7.42
CA GLN A 83 -14.27 21.49 -6.06
C GLN A 83 -13.64 20.08 -6.00
N THR A 84 -14.17 19.16 -6.80
CA THR A 84 -13.64 17.80 -6.91
C THR A 84 -12.22 17.83 -7.47
N THR A 85 -11.99 18.53 -8.58
CA THR A 85 -10.65 18.67 -9.16
C THR A 85 -9.67 19.31 -8.19
N GLU A 86 -10.04 20.44 -7.56
CA GLU A 86 -9.18 21.12 -6.58
C GLU A 86 -8.84 20.24 -5.37
N LEU A 87 -9.80 19.45 -4.89
CA LEU A 87 -9.56 18.54 -3.76
C LEU A 87 -8.63 17.39 -4.16
N ILE A 88 -8.79 16.82 -5.36
CA ILE A 88 -7.92 15.75 -5.87
C ILE A 88 -6.48 16.25 -6.00
N GLU A 89 -6.26 17.41 -6.62
CA GLU A 89 -4.93 18.01 -6.75
C GLU A 89 -4.29 18.25 -5.37
N TYR A 90 -5.05 18.81 -4.44
CA TYR A 90 -4.55 19.08 -3.09
C TYR A 90 -4.15 17.80 -2.34
N LEU A 91 -4.98 16.75 -2.38
CA LEU A 91 -4.72 15.47 -1.70
C LEU A 91 -3.61 14.65 -2.38
N THR A 92 -3.35 14.92 -3.66
CA THR A 92 -2.24 14.30 -4.40
C THR A 92 -0.91 14.95 -4.00
N ALA A 93 -0.89 16.27 -3.83
CA ALA A 93 0.30 17.01 -3.42
C ALA A 93 0.57 16.93 -1.90
N ASN A 94 -0.46 16.72 -1.08
CA ASN A 94 -0.37 16.78 0.38
C ASN A 94 -0.96 15.53 1.02
N LEU A 95 -0.14 14.81 1.80
CA LEU A 95 -0.60 13.64 2.54
C LEU A 95 -1.48 14.07 3.73
N MET A 96 -2.78 13.81 3.64
CA MET A 96 -3.69 13.87 4.80
C MET A 96 -3.86 12.48 5.39
N HIS A 97 -3.55 12.32 6.67
CA HIS A 97 -3.47 11.01 7.31
C HIS A 97 -4.83 10.38 7.64
N THR A 98 -5.87 11.19 7.80
CA THR A 98 -7.20 10.69 8.20
C THR A 98 -8.31 11.30 7.36
N THR A 99 -9.37 10.52 7.13
CA THR A 99 -10.58 11.01 6.47
C THR A 99 -11.24 12.16 7.24
N ALA A 100 -11.13 12.18 8.58
CA ALA A 100 -11.65 13.28 9.41
C ALA A 100 -10.96 14.62 9.10
N GLN A 101 -9.63 14.62 8.88
CA GLN A 101 -8.91 15.82 8.45
C GLN A 101 -9.39 16.32 7.09
N ILE A 102 -9.67 15.39 6.16
CA ILE A 102 -10.19 15.74 4.83
C ILE A 102 -11.59 16.35 4.95
N VAL A 103 -12.47 15.80 5.80
CA VAL A 103 -13.80 16.37 6.10
C VAL A 103 -13.67 17.79 6.64
N ALA A 104 -12.77 18.03 7.60
CA ALA A 104 -12.53 19.34 8.17
C ALA A 104 -12.00 20.34 7.12
N CYS A 105 -11.10 19.89 6.23
CA CYS A 105 -10.57 20.69 5.13
C CYS A 105 -11.68 21.13 4.15
N VAL A 106 -12.55 20.20 3.77
CA VAL A 106 -13.68 20.46 2.88
C VAL A 106 -14.69 21.43 3.51
N TRP A 107 -14.98 21.25 4.79
CA TRP A 107 -15.82 22.19 5.54
C TRP A 107 -15.19 23.58 5.59
N ALA A 108 -13.92 23.70 5.96
CA ALA A 108 -13.23 24.98 6.05
C ALA A 108 -13.20 25.74 4.72
N ARG A 109 -12.98 25.04 3.60
CA ARG A 109 -12.84 25.66 2.27
C ARG A 109 -14.17 26.02 1.62
N TRP A 110 -15.17 25.15 1.73
CA TRP A 110 -16.39 25.26 0.93
C TRP A 110 -17.67 25.17 1.74
N GLN A 111 -17.59 25.03 3.07
CA GLN A 111 -18.73 24.87 3.97
C GLN A 111 -19.64 23.69 3.59
N VAL A 112 -19.07 22.67 2.93
CA VAL A 112 -19.78 21.44 2.56
C VAL A 112 -19.60 20.40 3.65
N ALA A 113 -20.71 19.98 4.25
CA ALA A 113 -20.68 18.97 5.30
C ALA A 113 -20.54 17.55 4.71
N PHE A 114 -19.61 16.78 5.26
CA PHE A 114 -19.47 15.35 5.01
C PHE A 114 -19.46 14.58 6.33
N THR A 115 -20.05 13.38 6.32
CA THR A 115 -19.71 12.38 7.33
C THR A 115 -18.39 11.72 6.94
N VAL A 116 -17.65 11.17 7.92
CA VAL A 116 -16.42 10.40 7.67
C VAL A 116 -16.68 9.30 6.65
N ALA A 117 -17.73 8.49 6.85
CA ALA A 117 -18.09 7.42 5.91
C ALA A 117 -18.47 7.93 4.51
N GLY A 118 -19.12 9.10 4.42
CA GLY A 118 -19.44 9.73 3.14
C GLY A 118 -18.19 10.17 2.39
N MET A 119 -17.23 10.78 3.10
CA MET A 119 -15.94 11.17 2.52
C MET A 119 -15.11 9.95 2.13
N THR A 120 -15.09 8.87 2.92
CA THR A 120 -14.42 7.61 2.53
C THR A 120 -14.98 7.06 1.21
N LYS A 121 -16.31 7.02 1.06
CA LYS A 121 -16.94 6.59 -0.20
C LYS A 121 -16.57 7.52 -1.36
N TRP A 122 -16.53 8.83 -1.12
CA TRP A 122 -16.12 9.80 -2.13
C TRP A 122 -14.66 9.57 -2.58
N LEU A 123 -13.73 9.39 -1.64
CA LEU A 123 -12.32 9.11 -1.92
C LEU A 123 -12.13 7.86 -2.79
N HIS A 124 -12.83 6.77 -2.47
CA HIS A 124 -12.80 5.55 -3.28
C HIS A 124 -13.34 5.77 -4.70
N ARG A 125 -14.40 6.58 -4.86
CA ARG A 125 -14.94 6.93 -6.19
C ARG A 125 -13.94 7.73 -7.03
N GLN A 126 -13.10 8.55 -6.39
CA GLN A 126 -12.02 9.30 -7.06
C GLN A 126 -10.72 8.49 -7.20
N GLY A 127 -10.73 7.19 -6.92
CA GLY A 127 -9.55 6.31 -7.09
C GLY A 127 -8.53 6.35 -5.95
N PHE A 128 -8.80 7.05 -4.85
CA PHE A 128 -7.92 7.03 -3.67
C PHE A 128 -8.08 5.72 -2.89
N SER A 129 -6.99 5.26 -2.31
CA SER A 129 -6.95 4.09 -1.44
C SER A 129 -6.14 4.38 -0.18
N TYR A 130 -6.55 3.80 0.95
CA TYR A 130 -5.80 3.95 2.20
C TYR A 130 -4.58 3.04 2.18
N LYS A 131 -3.38 3.64 2.14
CA LYS A 131 -2.11 2.92 2.07
C LYS A 131 -1.10 3.54 3.04
N LYS A 132 -0.17 2.70 3.52
CA LYS A 132 0.98 3.17 4.28
C LYS A 132 1.96 3.85 3.29
N PRO A 133 2.41 5.09 3.54
CA PRO A 133 3.42 5.71 2.70
C PRO A 133 4.72 4.89 2.78
N MET A 134 5.38 4.74 1.64
CA MET A 134 6.70 4.11 1.58
C MET A 134 7.72 5.10 2.14
N GLY A 135 8.50 4.65 3.12
CA GLY A 135 9.63 5.44 3.60
C GLY A 135 10.73 5.40 2.55
N THR A 136 11.11 6.56 2.01
CA THR A 136 12.37 6.71 1.30
C THR A 136 13.44 7.18 2.29
N PRO A 137 14.68 6.67 2.21
CA PRO A 137 15.76 7.16 3.05
C PRO A 137 15.94 8.68 2.85
N HIS A 138 15.88 9.43 3.95
CA HIS A 138 15.90 10.90 3.92
C HIS A 138 17.17 11.52 3.30
N LYS A 139 18.27 10.76 3.18
CA LYS A 139 19.56 11.22 2.63
C LYS A 139 19.93 10.56 1.29
N PHE A 140 18.97 9.97 0.57
CA PHE A 140 19.23 9.41 -0.76
C PHE A 140 19.69 10.50 -1.73
N ASP A 141 20.85 10.30 -2.35
CA ASP A 141 21.50 11.22 -3.29
C ASP A 141 21.86 10.42 -4.55
N ALA A 142 21.10 10.64 -5.62
CA ALA A 142 21.21 9.86 -6.85
C ALA A 142 22.57 10.06 -7.55
N ASP A 143 23.12 11.27 -7.50
CA ASP A 143 24.41 11.58 -8.13
C ASP A 143 25.55 10.86 -7.42
N LYS A 144 25.53 10.84 -6.07
CA LYS A 144 26.51 10.08 -5.28
C LYS A 144 26.40 8.58 -5.47
N GLN A 145 25.18 8.05 -5.65
CA GLN A 145 24.99 6.64 -5.95
C GLN A 145 25.58 6.28 -7.32
N GLN A 146 25.29 7.10 -8.34
CA GLN A 146 25.82 6.90 -9.69
C GLN A 146 27.36 6.96 -9.71
N GLN A 147 27.94 7.94 -9.03
CA GLN A 147 29.39 8.05 -8.88
C GLN A 147 30.01 6.83 -8.20
N PHE A 148 29.35 6.28 -7.18
CA PHE A 148 29.80 5.05 -6.52
C PHE A 148 29.75 3.84 -7.46
N ILE A 149 28.67 3.69 -8.23
CA ILE A 149 28.53 2.60 -9.21
C ILE A 149 29.67 2.65 -10.25
N GLU A 150 29.97 3.83 -10.77
CA GLU A 150 31.06 4.02 -11.73
C GLU A 150 32.42 3.67 -11.13
N THR A 151 32.69 4.16 -9.92
CA THR A 151 33.93 3.86 -9.18
C THR A 151 34.07 2.37 -8.89
N TYR A 152 32.99 1.72 -8.45
CA TYR A 152 32.98 0.30 -8.16
C TYR A 152 33.19 -0.58 -9.41
N ASN A 153 32.59 -0.21 -10.53
CA ASN A 153 32.78 -0.92 -11.79
C ASN A 153 34.23 -0.80 -12.28
N ALA A 154 34.82 0.40 -12.21
CA ALA A 154 36.22 0.60 -12.54
C ALA A 154 37.15 -0.23 -11.63
N LEU A 155 36.88 -0.22 -10.33
CA LEU A 155 37.63 -1.03 -9.35
C LEU A 155 37.56 -2.52 -9.69
N LYS A 156 36.37 -3.02 -10.03
CA LYS A 156 36.17 -4.43 -10.39
C LYS A 156 36.93 -4.82 -11.67
N GLU A 157 37.06 -3.91 -12.62
CA GLU A 157 37.83 -4.13 -13.85
C GLU A 157 39.34 -4.13 -13.58
N GLU A 158 39.83 -3.27 -12.67
CA GLU A 158 41.25 -3.13 -12.34
C GLU A 158 41.79 -4.29 -11.48
N CYS A 159 41.08 -4.66 -10.40
CA CYS A 159 41.55 -5.63 -9.40
C CYS A 159 41.69 -7.08 -9.91
N GLY A 160 41.05 -7.42 -11.04
CA GLY A 160 41.10 -8.76 -11.62
C GLY A 160 40.74 -9.88 -10.61
N GLN A 161 41.43 -11.03 -10.70
CA GLN A 161 41.26 -12.15 -9.74
C GLN A 161 42.22 -12.11 -8.55
N ASN A 162 43.25 -11.25 -8.59
CA ASN A 162 44.32 -11.26 -7.62
C ASN A 162 44.07 -10.34 -6.43
N GLU A 163 43.21 -9.33 -6.55
CA GLU A 163 42.87 -8.41 -5.45
C GLU A 163 41.40 -8.56 -5.08
N PRO A 164 41.06 -9.23 -3.96
CA PRO A 164 39.68 -9.50 -3.60
C PRO A 164 38.98 -8.23 -3.15
N ILE A 165 37.74 -8.09 -3.59
CA ILE A 165 36.82 -7.04 -3.16
C ILE A 165 35.82 -7.66 -2.18
N LEU A 166 35.81 -7.16 -0.95
CA LEU A 166 34.96 -7.63 0.14
C LEU A 166 33.96 -6.55 0.55
N PHE A 167 32.72 -6.94 0.80
CA PHE A 167 31.72 -6.09 1.44
C PHE A 167 31.64 -6.46 2.90
N ILE A 168 31.83 -5.49 3.80
CA ILE A 168 31.64 -5.73 5.23
C ILE A 168 30.39 -5.03 5.75
N ASP A 169 29.65 -5.73 6.60
CA ASP A 169 28.50 -5.18 7.31
C ASP A 169 28.40 -5.79 8.71
N ALA A 170 27.72 -5.06 9.60
CA ALA A 170 27.49 -5.47 10.97
C ALA A 170 25.99 -5.53 11.28
N VAL A 171 25.55 -6.69 11.75
CA VAL A 171 24.15 -6.93 12.14
C VAL A 171 24.05 -7.10 13.65
N HIS A 172 22.94 -6.59 14.20
CA HIS A 172 22.60 -6.71 15.61
C HIS A 172 21.29 -7.47 15.81
N PRO A 173 21.31 -8.82 15.74
CA PRO A 173 20.11 -9.61 15.98
C PRO A 173 19.59 -9.36 17.40
N THR A 174 18.28 -9.13 17.50
CA THR A 174 17.60 -9.04 18.79
C THR A 174 17.01 -10.41 19.12
N GLN A 175 17.35 -10.95 20.29
CA GLN A 175 16.73 -12.17 20.84
C GLN A 175 15.31 -11.90 21.42
N SER A 176 14.78 -10.69 21.24
CA SER A 176 13.47 -10.30 21.79
C SER A 176 12.34 -11.10 21.16
N THR A 177 11.51 -11.71 22.01
CA THR A 177 10.26 -12.36 21.61
C THR A 177 9.35 -11.36 20.89
N LYS A 178 9.09 -11.59 19.60
CA LYS A 178 8.09 -10.82 18.85
C LYS A 178 6.71 -11.39 19.18
N LEU A 179 5.96 -10.70 20.02
CA LEU A 179 4.56 -11.05 20.27
C LEU A 179 3.72 -10.74 19.02
N SER A 180 2.83 -11.67 18.66
CA SER A 180 1.85 -11.49 17.60
C SER A 180 0.49 -11.08 18.15
N TYR A 181 -0.37 -10.54 17.29
CA TYR A 181 -1.75 -10.19 17.67
C TYR A 181 -2.59 -11.45 17.88
N GLY A 182 -3.42 -11.44 18.92
CA GLY A 182 -4.39 -12.50 19.22
C GLY A 182 -5.72 -11.93 19.70
N TRP A 183 -6.81 -12.64 19.44
CA TRP A 183 -8.15 -12.25 19.89
C TRP A 183 -8.26 -12.44 21.41
N MET A 184 -8.50 -11.35 22.12
CA MET A 184 -8.68 -11.31 23.57
C MET A 184 -10.00 -10.59 23.89
N LYS A 185 -10.65 -10.99 24.99
CA LYS A 185 -11.86 -10.33 25.46
C LYS A 185 -11.53 -8.89 25.88
N SER A 186 -12.41 -7.93 25.62
CA SER A 186 -12.20 -6.53 25.99
C SER A 186 -12.11 -6.37 27.52
N GLY A 187 -11.26 -5.44 27.99
CA GLY A 187 -10.99 -5.21 29.42
C GLY A 187 -9.52 -5.48 29.77
N ARG A 188 -8.93 -4.65 30.64
CA ARG A 188 -7.49 -4.78 31.00
C ARG A 188 -7.20 -6.08 31.75
N GLU A 189 -8.18 -6.58 32.50
CA GLU A 189 -8.17 -7.84 33.24
C GLU A 189 -8.12 -9.09 32.34
N ASN A 190 -8.47 -8.95 31.05
CA ASN A 190 -8.54 -10.06 30.09
C ASN A 190 -7.28 -10.17 29.21
N VAL A 191 -6.27 -9.32 29.43
CA VAL A 191 -5.00 -9.33 28.69
C VAL A 191 -4.15 -10.49 29.20
N LYS A 192 -3.84 -11.44 28.30
CA LYS A 192 -2.91 -12.52 28.64
C LYS A 192 -1.47 -11.98 28.66
N VAL A 193 -0.78 -12.22 29.77
CA VAL A 193 0.64 -11.90 29.91
C VAL A 193 1.46 -13.09 29.41
N VAL A 194 2.42 -12.82 28.54
CA VAL A 194 3.40 -13.81 28.07
C VAL A 194 4.72 -13.50 28.75
N GLU A 195 5.31 -14.48 29.42
CA GLU A 195 6.65 -14.35 29.97
C GLU A 195 7.65 -14.23 28.81
N THR A 196 8.38 -13.11 28.76
CA THR A 196 9.46 -12.91 27.80
C THR A 196 10.79 -13.01 28.51
N THR A 197 11.74 -13.77 27.95
CA THR A 197 13.11 -13.80 28.44
C THR A 197 13.74 -12.41 28.26
N GLY A 198 13.95 -11.70 29.37
CA GLY A 198 14.51 -10.35 29.40
C GLY A 198 16.00 -10.24 29.09
N SER A 199 16.60 -11.25 28.44
CA SER A 199 18.00 -11.22 28.05
C SER A 199 18.23 -10.06 27.09
N ARG A 200 18.94 -9.03 27.56
CA ARG A 200 19.38 -7.88 26.76
C ARG A 200 20.73 -8.12 26.09
N THR A 201 21.20 -9.36 26.04
CA THR A 201 22.47 -9.69 25.38
C THR A 201 22.34 -9.40 23.89
N ARG A 202 22.86 -8.25 23.49
CA ARG A 202 22.90 -7.83 22.09
C ARG A 202 24.05 -8.59 21.42
N LEU A 203 23.71 -9.51 20.53
CA LEU A 203 24.70 -10.11 19.65
C LEU A 203 25.11 -9.07 18.60
N SER A 204 26.41 -8.95 18.36
CA SER A 204 26.95 -8.13 17.29
C SER A 204 27.80 -9.00 16.39
N ILE A 205 27.36 -9.16 15.15
CA ILE A 205 27.98 -10.06 14.18
C ILE A 205 28.52 -9.21 13.05
N MET A 206 29.80 -9.38 12.70
CA MET A 206 30.39 -8.79 11.50
C MET A 206 30.59 -9.86 10.45
N GLY A 207 30.24 -9.54 9.22
CA GLY A 207 30.43 -10.38 8.05
C GLY A 207 31.30 -9.69 7.02
N ALA A 208 32.15 -10.45 6.33
CA ALA A 208 32.87 -10.02 5.13
C ALA A 208 32.51 -10.96 3.97
N LEU A 209 31.87 -10.40 2.95
CA LEU A 209 31.34 -11.12 1.80
C LEU A 209 32.20 -10.83 0.56
N ASN A 210 32.73 -11.89 -0.05
CA ASN A 210 33.30 -11.83 -1.40
C ASN A 210 32.22 -12.25 -2.41
N LEU A 211 31.85 -11.36 -3.33
CA LEU A 211 30.81 -11.67 -4.32
C LEU A 211 31.19 -12.77 -5.32
N GLN A 212 32.50 -13.05 -5.48
CA GLN A 212 32.98 -14.14 -6.34
C GLN A 212 33.04 -15.49 -5.61
N ARG A 213 33.00 -15.48 -4.26
CA ARG A 213 33.13 -16.66 -3.38
C ARG A 213 32.20 -16.51 -2.18
N ILE A 214 30.89 -16.48 -2.47
CA ILE A 214 29.85 -16.18 -1.48
C ILE A 214 29.85 -17.22 -0.35
N GLU A 215 30.16 -18.47 -0.69
CA GLU A 215 30.27 -19.60 0.22
C GLU A 215 31.41 -19.47 1.27
N GLU A 216 32.35 -18.55 1.06
CA GLU A 216 33.49 -18.29 1.94
C GLU A 216 33.32 -16.99 2.75
N THR A 217 32.08 -16.61 3.05
CA THR A 217 31.80 -15.44 3.89
C THR A 217 32.44 -15.60 5.26
N ILE A 218 33.27 -14.63 5.64
CA ILE A 218 33.93 -14.60 6.95
C ILE A 218 32.98 -13.96 7.96
N ILE A 219 32.67 -14.67 9.05
CA ILE A 219 31.69 -14.22 10.05
C ILE A 219 32.32 -14.33 11.45
N HIS A 220 32.31 -13.23 12.20
CA HIS A 220 32.78 -13.21 13.59
C HIS A 220 31.82 -12.46 14.51
N GLU A 221 31.72 -12.94 15.74
CA GLU A 221 30.93 -12.32 16.80
C GLU A 221 31.80 -11.45 17.70
N TYR A 222 31.28 -10.28 18.05
CA TYR A 222 31.92 -9.35 18.97
C TYR A 222 30.93 -8.85 20.02
N PRO A 223 31.39 -8.46 21.22
CA PRO A 223 30.51 -7.89 22.24
C PRO A 223 29.83 -6.59 21.79
N THR A 224 30.53 -5.77 21.00
CA THR A 224 30.05 -4.50 20.45
C THR A 224 30.68 -4.24 19.08
N ILE A 225 30.12 -3.35 18.28
CA ILE A 225 30.76 -2.85 17.05
C ILE A 225 31.36 -1.49 17.35
N ASN A 226 32.68 -1.41 17.31
CA ASN A 226 33.46 -0.21 17.53
C ASN A 226 34.76 -0.30 16.72
N ALA A 227 35.51 0.80 16.64
CA ALA A 227 36.74 0.87 15.83
C ALA A 227 37.76 -0.23 16.17
N LYS A 228 37.91 -0.59 17.45
CA LYS A 228 38.84 -1.66 17.87
C LYS A 228 38.41 -3.02 17.34
N ASN A 229 37.13 -3.34 17.45
CA ASN A 229 36.62 -4.62 16.99
C ASN A 229 36.65 -4.73 15.47
N VAL A 230 36.47 -3.62 14.74
CA VAL A 230 36.68 -3.58 13.27
C VAL A 230 38.13 -3.90 12.91
N VAL A 231 39.11 -3.35 13.63
CA VAL A 231 40.53 -3.69 13.43
C VAL A 231 40.80 -5.17 13.72
N LEU A 232 40.23 -5.73 14.80
CA LEU A 232 40.35 -7.16 15.09
C LEU A 232 39.75 -8.01 13.95
N PHE A 233 38.65 -7.55 13.35
CA PHE A 233 38.02 -8.22 12.22
C PHE A 233 38.85 -8.16 10.95
N PHE A 234 39.57 -7.06 10.69
CA PHE A 234 40.58 -7.02 9.62
C PHE A 234 41.67 -8.08 9.83
N GLY A 235 42.07 -8.31 11.07
CA GLY A 235 42.96 -9.41 11.43
C GLY A 235 42.37 -10.78 11.03
N SER A 236 41.11 -11.03 11.37
CA SER A 236 40.40 -12.25 10.98
C SER A 236 40.29 -12.42 9.45
N ILE A 237 40.05 -11.34 8.71
CA ILE A 237 40.05 -11.37 7.23
C ILE A 237 41.43 -11.82 6.69
N ARG A 238 42.52 -11.43 7.35
CA ARG A 238 43.88 -11.81 6.96
C ARG A 238 44.23 -13.27 7.21
N GLU A 239 43.46 -13.99 8.02
CA GLU A 239 43.59 -15.44 8.16
C GLU A 239 43.17 -16.17 6.87
N THR A 240 42.26 -15.59 6.10
CA THR A 240 41.81 -16.12 4.80
C THR A 240 42.57 -15.53 3.62
N TYR A 241 42.91 -14.24 3.68
CA TYR A 241 43.56 -13.50 2.59
C TYR A 241 44.97 -13.00 3.00
N PRO A 242 46.06 -13.69 2.58
CA PRO A 242 47.42 -13.40 3.05
C PRO A 242 47.90 -11.98 2.75
N LEU A 243 48.73 -11.42 3.64
CA LEU A 243 49.21 -10.01 3.59
C LEU A 243 49.76 -9.49 2.25
N PRO A 244 50.53 -10.26 1.44
CA PRO A 244 51.02 -9.78 0.16
C PRO A 244 49.91 -9.39 -0.82
N GLN A 245 48.71 -9.96 -0.64
CA GLN A 245 47.53 -9.65 -1.43
C GLN A 245 46.88 -8.36 -0.93
N LYS A 246 46.71 -7.38 -1.81
CA LYS A 246 45.93 -6.18 -1.51
C LYS A 246 44.44 -6.54 -1.48
N ILE A 247 43.73 -6.09 -0.45
CA ILE A 247 42.29 -6.33 -0.28
C ILE A 247 41.55 -5.00 -0.39
N HIS A 248 40.46 -4.98 -1.12
CA HIS A 248 39.57 -3.82 -1.21
C HIS A 248 38.34 -4.09 -0.36
N ILE A 249 38.10 -3.28 0.68
CA ILE A 249 36.95 -3.43 1.56
C ILE A 249 35.95 -2.30 1.32
N ILE A 250 34.73 -2.66 0.97
CA ILE A 250 33.58 -1.76 0.82
C ILE A 250 32.76 -1.80 2.10
N LEU A 251 32.51 -0.64 2.69
CA LEU A 251 31.90 -0.50 4.02
C LEU A 251 31.10 0.80 4.18
N ASP A 252 30.20 0.84 5.15
CA ASP A 252 29.39 2.04 5.41
C ASP A 252 30.19 3.20 6.00
N GLY A 253 29.70 4.43 5.85
CA GLY A 253 30.38 5.63 6.36
C GLY A 253 30.26 5.88 7.86
N THR A 254 30.03 4.86 8.71
CA THR A 254 29.83 5.07 10.15
C THR A 254 31.06 5.66 10.83
N GLY A 255 30.84 6.35 11.96
CA GLY A 255 31.92 7.06 12.67
C GLY A 255 33.05 6.14 13.14
N TYR A 256 32.75 4.88 13.49
CA TYR A 256 33.77 3.93 13.91
C TYR A 256 34.57 3.36 12.72
N HIS A 257 33.97 3.22 11.54
CA HIS A 257 34.68 2.86 10.32
C HIS A 257 35.64 3.95 9.84
N ARG A 258 35.28 5.22 10.03
CA ARG A 258 36.10 6.38 9.67
C ARG A 258 37.14 6.77 10.74
N ALA A 259 37.23 6.02 11.84
CA ALA A 259 38.17 6.33 12.90
C ALA A 259 39.61 6.22 12.40
N GLU A 260 40.48 7.12 12.83
CA GLU A 260 41.92 7.13 12.48
C GLU A 260 42.58 5.77 12.75
N LEU A 261 42.19 5.12 13.85
CA LEU A 261 42.65 3.78 14.21
C LEU A 261 42.37 2.76 13.09
N VAL A 262 41.16 2.78 12.51
CA VAL A 262 40.76 1.84 11.46
C VAL A 262 41.52 2.13 10.18
N GLN A 263 41.68 3.41 9.81
CA GLN A 263 42.44 3.81 8.63
C GLN A 263 43.92 3.41 8.72
N PHE A 264 44.54 3.67 9.87
CA PHE A 264 45.92 3.29 10.14
C PHE A 264 46.14 1.78 10.02
N PHE A 265 45.29 0.97 10.68
CA PHE A 265 45.43 -0.48 10.62
C PHE A 265 45.05 -1.06 9.25
N ALA A 266 44.15 -0.43 8.49
CA ALA A 266 43.89 -0.83 7.12
C ALA A 266 45.15 -0.69 6.25
N GLU A 267 45.85 0.44 6.34
CA GLU A 267 47.11 0.65 5.62
C GLU A 267 48.18 -0.37 6.02
N VAL A 268 48.39 -0.56 7.34
CA VAL A 268 49.34 -1.56 7.87
C VAL A 268 49.02 -2.97 7.38
N LEU A 269 47.74 -3.30 7.26
CA LEU A 269 47.28 -4.59 6.79
C LEU A 269 47.13 -4.65 5.27
N ASN A 270 47.63 -3.70 4.48
CA ASN A 270 47.50 -3.68 3.01
C ASN A 270 46.03 -3.79 2.53
N ILE A 271 45.14 -3.09 3.22
CA ILE A 271 43.71 -3.02 2.95
C ILE A 271 43.38 -1.61 2.46
N GLU A 272 42.70 -1.51 1.32
CA GLU A 272 42.16 -0.26 0.80
C GLU A 272 40.66 -0.16 1.14
N LEU A 273 40.27 0.92 1.81
CA LEU A 273 38.90 1.15 2.26
C LEU A 273 38.11 2.01 1.27
N HIS A 274 36.94 1.50 0.87
CA HIS A 274 35.99 2.15 -0.03
C HIS A 274 34.68 2.39 0.73
N TYR A 275 34.24 3.65 0.80
CA TYR A 275 33.07 4.01 1.60
C TYR A 275 31.81 4.12 0.74
N LEU A 276 30.75 3.43 1.16
CA LEU A 276 29.43 3.60 0.56
C LEU A 276 28.92 5.03 0.80
N PRO A 277 28.26 5.65 -0.20
CA PRO A 277 27.62 6.94 0.00
C PRO A 277 26.49 6.84 1.04
N PRO A 278 26.13 7.97 1.69
CA PRO A 278 25.06 7.99 2.68
C PRO A 278 23.75 7.48 2.08
N CYS A 279 23.08 6.55 2.78
CA CYS A 279 21.79 5.95 2.38
C CYS A 279 21.82 5.14 1.07
N ILE A 280 22.65 4.10 1.02
CA ILE A 280 22.37 2.93 0.17
C ILE A 280 21.67 1.89 1.04
N LEU A 281 20.36 1.70 0.85
CA LEU A 281 19.59 0.61 1.48
C LEU A 281 19.25 -0.52 0.51
N ASN A 282 19.65 -0.41 -0.76
CA ASN A 282 19.49 -1.46 -1.76
C ASN A 282 20.68 -1.42 -2.73
N VAL A 283 21.67 -2.30 -2.53
CA VAL A 283 22.41 -2.89 -3.65
C VAL A 283 21.92 -4.32 -3.70
N GLY A 284 20.86 -4.55 -4.47
CA GLY A 284 20.26 -5.85 -4.71
C GLY A 284 19.94 -5.97 -6.18
#